data_AF-A0A527IER9-F1
#
_entry.id   AF-A0A527IER9-F1
#
_cell.length_a   1.000
_cell.length_b   1.000
_cell.length_c   1.000
_cell.angle_alpha   90.00
_cell.angle_beta   90.00
_cell.angle_gamma   90.00
#
_symmetry.space_group_name_H-M   'P 1'
#
loop_
_entity.id
_entity.type
_entity.pdbx_description
1 polymer ?
#
loop_
_entity_poly.entity_id
_entity_poly.type
_entity_poly.pdbx_seq_one_letter_code
_entity_poly.pdbx_strand_id
1 'polypeptide(L)'
;ILVYMLSAVCAAVVGIMLTGFSGQASLGMGDDYLLPSIAVVVVGGALITGGRGHYLGMLGGVLLLTALQMLLAGTTLPYATRAILYGLVVLGAVMALRERRLQ
;
A
#
# COMPACT_ATOMS: atom_id res chain seq x y z
N ILE A 1 8.95 -15.10 -16.10
CA ILE A 1 9.25 -16.19 -15.15
C ILE A 1 10.10 -15.69 -13.98
N LEU A 2 11.28 -15.09 -14.21
CA LEU A 2 12.12 -14.51 -13.14
C LEU A 2 11.38 -13.51 -12.22
N VAL A 3 10.59 -12.59 -12.79
CA VAL A 3 9.81 -11.60 -12.02
C VAL A 3 8.73 -12.26 -11.15
N TYR A 4 8.10 -13.33 -11.65
CA TYR A 4 7.12 -14.10 -10.88
C TYR A 4 7.78 -14.86 -9.72
N MET A 5 8.96 -15.46 -9.96
CA MET A 5 9.74 -16.12 -8.90
C MET A 5 10.16 -15.12 -7.82
N LEU A 6 10.65 -13.94 -8.21
CA LEU A 6 11.04 -12.88 -7.27
C LEU A 6 9.83 -12.42 -6.44
N SER A 7 8.68 -12.20 -7.07
CA SER A 7 7.45 -11.80 -6.38
C SER A 7 6.96 -12.88 -5.41
N ALA A 8 7.07 -14.17 -5.77
CA ALA A 8 6.69 -15.27 -4.90
C ALA A 8 7.60 -15.36 -3.66
N VAL A 9 8.91 -15.15 -3.82
CA VAL A 9 9.87 -15.11 -2.71
C VAL A 9 9.55 -13.94 -1.77
N CYS A 10 9.32 -12.74 -2.30
CA CYS A 10 8.92 -11.58 -1.48
C CYS A 10 7.61 -11.84 -0.72
N ALA A 11 6.60 -12.42 -1.37
CA ALA A 11 5.34 -12.76 -0.73
C ALA A 11 5.51 -13.79 0.40
N ALA A 12 6.33 -14.82 0.20
CA ALA A 12 6.63 -15.81 1.23
C ALA A 12 7.34 -15.20 2.44
N VAL A 13 8.33 -14.32 2.21
CA VAL A 13 9.04 -13.62 3.29
C VAL A 13 8.08 -12.75 4.11
N VAL A 14 7.22 -11.97 3.44
CA VAL A 14 6.21 -11.14 4.13
C VAL A 14 5.24 -12.01 4.93
N GLY A 15 4.78 -13.14 4.39
CA GLY A 15 3.90 -14.07 5.11
C GLY A 15 4.52 -14.64 6.37
N ILE A 16 5.80 -15.05 6.33
CA ILE A 16 6.53 -15.55 7.52
C ILE A 16 6.66 -14.43 8.57
N MET A 17 6.98 -13.22 8.14
CA MET A 17 7.15 -12.08 9.03
C MET A 17 5.83 -11.65 9.69
N LEU A 18 4.73 -11.68 8.93
CA LEU A 18 3.40 -11.31 9.40
C LEU A 18 2.80 -12.36 10.36
N THR A 19 3.00 -13.65 10.09
CA THR A 19 2.58 -14.74 10.99
C THR A 19 3.34 -14.68 12.32
N GLY A 20 4.65 -14.39 12.29
CA GLY A 20 5.44 -14.15 13.48
C GLY A 20 5.01 -12.91 14.28
N PHE A 21 4.59 -11.85 13.59
CA PHE A 21 4.10 -10.62 14.22
C PHE A 21 2.71 -10.80 14.87
N SER A 22 1.82 -11.53 14.21
CA SER A 22 0.42 -11.66 14.62
C SER A 22 0.18 -12.78 15.63
N GLY A 23 1.12 -13.74 15.74
CA GLY A 23 1.02 -14.90 16.63
C GLY A 23 -0.07 -15.92 16.26
N GLN A 24 -0.84 -15.67 15.20
CA GLN A 24 -1.90 -16.53 14.67
C GLN A 24 -1.84 -16.53 13.15
N ALA A 25 -2.12 -17.65 12.51
CA ALA A 25 -2.24 -17.74 11.06
C ALA A 25 -3.73 -17.65 10.70
N SER A 26 -4.23 -16.44 10.43
CA SER A 26 -5.59 -16.26 9.92
C SER A 26 -5.57 -16.19 8.39
N LEU A 27 -6.45 -16.95 7.72
CA LEU A 27 -6.49 -17.04 6.25
C LEU A 27 -6.70 -15.69 5.56
N GLY A 28 -7.24 -14.69 6.25
CA GLY A 28 -7.50 -13.35 5.73
C GLY A 28 -6.38 -12.33 5.97
N MET A 29 -5.25 -12.69 6.59
CA MET A 29 -4.21 -11.71 6.94
C MET A 29 -3.59 -10.98 5.73
N GLY A 30 -3.64 -11.59 4.54
CA GLY A 30 -3.17 -10.96 3.31
C GLY A 30 -4.18 -9.97 2.70
N ASP A 31 -5.47 -10.12 2.99
CA ASP A 31 -6.55 -9.37 2.33
C ASP A 31 -6.44 -7.87 2.58
N ASP A 32 -6.10 -7.48 3.81
CA ASP A 32 -5.87 -6.09 4.21
C ASP A 32 -4.70 -5.41 3.47
N TYR A 33 -3.79 -6.19 2.88
CA TYR A 33 -2.64 -5.68 2.13
C TYR A 33 -2.89 -5.60 0.62
N LEU A 34 -3.87 -6.35 0.09
CA LEU A 34 -4.15 -6.40 -1.35
C LEU A 34 -4.57 -5.03 -1.90
N LEU A 35 -5.59 -4.43 -1.28
CA LEU A 35 -6.14 -3.14 -1.71
C LEU A 35 -5.12 -1.99 -1.63
N PRO A 36 -4.38 -1.78 -0.51
CA PRO A 36 -3.39 -0.73 -0.43
C PRO A 36 -2.18 -0.98 -1.35
N SER A 37 -1.75 -2.22 -1.55
CA SER A 37 -0.64 -2.52 -2.48
C SER A 37 -0.95 -2.09 -3.90
N ILE A 38 -2.16 -2.36 -4.40
CA ILE A 38 -2.56 -1.94 -5.75
C ILE A 38 -2.77 -0.42 -5.80
N ALA A 39 -3.37 0.17 -4.76
CA ALA A 39 -3.59 1.61 -4.68
C ALA A 39 -2.27 2.40 -4.77
N VAL A 40 -1.24 1.99 -4.03
CA VAL A 40 0.08 2.65 -4.03
C VAL A 40 0.71 2.69 -5.41
N VAL A 41 0.66 1.58 -6.14
CA VAL A 41 1.29 1.45 -7.47
C VAL A 41 0.57 2.33 -8.50
N VAL A 42 -0.75 2.43 -8.43
CA VAL A 42 -1.55 3.30 -9.31
C VAL A 42 -1.34 4.78 -8.97
N VAL A 43 -1.32 5.13 -7.69
CA VAL A 43 -1.06 6.51 -7.23
C VAL A 43 0.35 6.97 -7.58
N GLY A 44 1.33 6.07 -7.48
CA GLY A 44 2.71 6.29 -7.91
C GLY A 44 2.88 6.46 -9.43
N GLY A 45 1.84 6.20 -10.22
CA GLY A 45 1.83 6.47 -11.66
C GLY A 45 2.14 5.27 -12.55
N ALA A 46 1.91 4.04 -12.09
CA ALA A 46 1.87 2.89 -12.99
C ALA A 46 0.52 2.79 -13.71
N LEU A 47 0.55 2.55 -15.02
CA LEU A 47 -0.67 2.28 -15.81
C LEU A 47 -1.30 0.95 -15.41
N ILE A 48 -2.60 0.96 -15.11
CA ILE A 48 -3.41 -0.24 -14.83
C ILE A 48 -3.39 -1.23 -16.01
N THR A 49 -3.29 -0.71 -17.24
CA THR A 49 -3.25 -1.50 -18.47
C THR A 49 -1.88 -2.15 -18.75
N GLY A 50 -0.86 -1.87 -17.93
CA GLY A 50 0.50 -2.34 -18.13
C GLY A 50 1.22 -1.65 -19.31
N GLY A 51 2.55 -1.65 -19.27
CA GLY A 51 3.40 -1.24 -20.40
C GLY A 51 4.24 0.02 -20.17
N ARG A 52 3.78 1.00 -19.36
CA ARG A 52 4.57 2.20 -19.00
C ARG A 52 4.19 2.73 -17.60
N GLY A 53 5.19 2.94 -16.75
CA GLY A 53 5.05 3.55 -15.44
C GLY A 53 6.40 4.10 -15.00
N HIS A 54 6.42 5.20 -14.25
CA HIS A 54 7.67 5.83 -13.83
C HIS A 54 8.13 5.29 -12.47
N TYR A 55 9.29 4.63 -12.43
CA TYR A 55 9.84 4.04 -11.21
C TYR A 55 10.05 5.07 -10.08
N LEU A 56 10.51 6.30 -10.37
CA LEU A 56 10.65 7.31 -9.33
C LEU A 56 9.30 7.79 -8.78
N GLY A 57 8.26 7.81 -9.61
CA GLY A 57 6.90 8.15 -9.16
C GLY A 57 6.35 7.09 -8.22
N MET A 58 6.65 5.82 -8.50
CA MET A 58 6.27 4.69 -7.67
C MET A 58 6.96 4.69 -6.31
N LEU A 59 8.26 4.97 -6.27
CA LEU A 59 9.01 5.14 -5.02
C LEU A 59 8.48 6.31 -4.18
N GLY A 60 8.18 7.45 -4.82
CA GLY A 60 7.56 8.59 -4.14
C GLY A 60 6.18 8.26 -3.58
N GLY A 61 5.35 7.54 -4.35
CA GLY A 61 4.02 7.09 -3.93
C GLY A 61 4.08 6.13 -2.74
N VAL A 62 5.00 5.15 -2.76
CA VAL A 62 5.20 4.20 -1.66
C VAL A 62 5.61 4.93 -0.38
N LEU A 63 6.56 5.86 -0.48
CA LEU A 63 7.08 6.59 0.69
C LEU A 63 6.02 7.51 1.30
N LEU A 64 5.26 8.21 0.47
CA LEU A 64 4.20 9.11 0.93
C LEU A 64 3.06 8.36 1.62
N LEU A 65 2.59 7.26 1.02
CA LEU A 65 1.51 6.46 1.59
C LEU A 65 1.97 5.71 2.85
N THR A 66 3.21 5.22 2.88
CA THR A 66 3.80 4.60 4.08
C THR A 66 3.96 5.63 5.21
N ALA A 67 4.42 6.84 4.92
CA ALA A 67 4.55 7.90 5.92
C ALA A 67 3.18 8.29 6.51
N LEU A 68 2.14 8.41 5.67
CA LEU A 68 0.77 8.61 6.13
C LEU A 68 0.29 7.45 7.01
N GLN A 69 0.58 6.21 6.61
CA GLN A 69 0.24 5.02 7.40
C GLN A 69 0.90 5.04 8.78
N MET A 70 2.18 5.45 8.86
CA MET A 70 2.92 5.57 10.12
C MET A 70 2.38 6.70 11.00
N LEU A 71 2.03 7.84 10.42
CA LEU A 71 1.38 8.95 11.15
C LEU A 71 0.05 8.50 11.78
N LEU A 72 -0.78 7.80 11.00
CA LEU A 72 -2.06 7.27 11.47
C LEU A 72 -1.88 6.12 12.49
N ALA A 73 -0.86 5.29 12.31
CA ALA A 73 -0.54 4.23 13.27
C ALA A 73 -0.06 4.77 14.62
N GLY A 74 0.62 5.92 14.63
CA GLY A 74 1.04 6.61 15.84
C GLY A 74 -0.11 7.24 16.62
N THR A 75 -1.30 7.40 16.02
CA THR A 75 -2.51 7.80 16.73
C THR A 75 -3.19 6.60 17.38
N THR A 76 -3.57 6.70 18.66
CA THR A 76 -4.11 5.62 19.50
C THR A 76 -5.55 5.22 19.15
N LEU A 77 -5.94 5.31 17.88
CA LEU A 77 -7.29 5.07 17.41
C LEU A 77 -7.61 3.57 17.31
N PRO A 78 -8.88 3.17 17.54
CA PRO A 78 -9.34 1.79 17.31
C PRO A 78 -9.06 1.33 15.88
N TYR A 79 -8.69 0.05 15.70
CA TYR A 79 -8.32 -0.54 14.41
C TYR A 79 -9.36 -0.28 13.31
N ALA A 80 -10.66 -0.44 13.63
CA ALA A 80 -11.75 -0.18 12.68
C ALA A 80 -11.80 1.29 12.22
N THR A 81 -11.62 2.23 13.14
CA THR A 81 -11.58 3.67 12.83
C THR A 81 -10.34 4.02 12.03
N ARG A 82 -9.19 3.39 12.35
CA ARG A 82 -7.94 3.58 11.61
C ARG A 82 -8.05 3.11 10.16
N ALA A 83 -8.71 1.98 9.89
CA ALA A 83 -8.91 1.49 8.53
C ALA A 83 -9.76 2.45 7.68
N ILE A 84 -10.87 2.96 8.25
CA ILE A 84 -11.75 3.93 7.58
C ILE A 84 -11.02 5.25 7.34
N LEU A 85 -10.32 5.77 8.35
CA LEU A 85 -9.52 6.98 8.22
C LEU A 85 -8.39 6.81 7.21
N TYR A 86 -7.73 5.64 7.19
CA TYR A 86 -6.69 5.36 6.22
C TYR A 86 -7.25 5.40 4.79
N GLY A 87 -8.39 4.76 4.53
CA GLY A 87 -9.09 4.85 3.24
C GLY A 87 -9.44 6.30 2.86
N LEU A 88 -9.98 7.08 3.81
CA LEU A 88 -10.35 8.48 3.60
C LEU A 88 -9.13 9.38 3.34
N VAL A 89 -8.04 9.16 4.07
CA VAL A 89 -6.76 9.86 3.91
C VAL A 89 -6.10 9.48 2.58
N VAL A 90 -6.16 8.22 2.16
CA VAL A 90 -5.69 7.79 0.84
C VAL A 90 -6.51 8.47 -0.25
N LEU A 91 -7.85 8.48 -0.16
CA LEU A 91 -8.71 9.19 -1.10
C LEU A 91 -8.39 10.69 -1.15
N GLY A 92 -8.21 11.33 0.00
CA GLY A 92 -7.83 12.74 0.11
C GLY A 92 -6.45 13.03 -0.46
N ALA A 93 -5.46 12.17 -0.19
CA ALA A 93 -4.11 12.29 -0.72
C ALA A 93 -4.11 12.15 -2.26
N VAL A 94 -4.90 11.22 -2.80
CA VAL A 94 -5.07 11.06 -4.24
C VAL A 94 -5.77 12.27 -4.86
N MET A 95 -6.82 12.80 -4.23
CA MET A 95 -7.50 14.01 -4.68
C MET A 95 -6.57 15.23 -4.68
N ALA A 96 -5.85 15.47 -3.58
CA ALA A 96 -4.92 16.59 -3.45
C ALA A 96 -3.73 16.49 -4.42
N LEU A 97 -3.20 15.28 -4.64
CA LEU A 97 -2.13 15.06 -5.62
C LEU A 97 -2.64 15.22 -7.06
N ARG A 98 -3.90 14.84 -7.32
CA ARG A 98 -4.57 15.06 -8.61
C ARG A 98 -4.82 16.53 -8.89
N GLU A 99 -5.21 17.31 -7.89
CA GLU A 99 -5.36 18.77 -8.00
C GLU A 99 -4.03 19.46 -8.31
N ARG A 100 -2.93 19.02 -7.69
CA ARG A 100 -1.58 19.54 -7.98
C ARG A 100 -1.03 19.16 -9.36
N ARG A 101 -1.63 18.19 -10.06
CA ARG A 101 -1.26 17.82 -11.44
C ARG A 101 -2.06 18.57 -12.50
N LEU A 102 -3.08 19.33 -12.10
CA LEU A 102 -3.91 20.16 -12.98
C LEU A 102 -3.55 21.65 -12.95
N GLN A 103 -2.61 22.06 -12.08
CA GLN A 103 -1.92 23.35 -12.12
C GLN A 103 -0.52 23.18 -12.69
#